data_AF-A0A3N5XDA3-F1
#
_entry.id   AF-A0A3N5XDA3-F1
#
_cell.length_a   1.000
_cell.length_b   1.000
_cell.length_c   1.000
_cell.angle_alpha   90.00
_cell.angle_beta   90.00
_cell.angle_gamma   90.00
#
_symmetry.space_group_name_H-M   'P 1'
#
loop_
_entity.id
_entity.type
_entity.pdbx_description
1 polymer ?
#
loop_
_entity_poly.entity_id
_entity_poly.type
_entity_poly.pdbx_seq_one_letter_code
_entity_poly.pdbx_strand_id
1 'polypeptide(L)'
;MKKTTKIAIDPRAIRRQRGLNQQEFWPSIGVTQSGGSRYESGRRMPKPVRELLRIVHVEGIPLSRVRGDDFALIAFLQKSRPAMYRKLKAAALKQQKSRS
;
A
#
# COMPACT_ATOMS: atom_id res chain seq x y z
N MET A 1 -10.06 3.21 -20.93
CA MET A 1 -8.78 3.56 -20.27
C MET A 1 -9.10 4.24 -18.93
N LYS A 2 -8.79 3.62 -17.79
CA LYS A 2 -9.05 4.26 -16.48
C LYS A 2 -7.93 5.26 -16.21
N LYS A 3 -8.28 6.55 -16.12
CA LYS A 3 -7.36 7.62 -15.76
C LYS A 3 -6.84 7.35 -14.34
N THR A 4 -5.58 6.96 -14.21
CA THR A 4 -4.89 6.90 -12.91
C THR A 4 -4.57 8.34 -12.53
N THR A 5 -5.55 9.05 -11.99
CA THR A 5 -5.33 10.36 -11.39
C THR A 5 -4.23 10.19 -10.36
N LYS A 6 -3.11 10.91 -10.52
CA LYS A 6 -2.09 11.08 -9.47
C LYS A 6 -2.80 11.73 -8.29
N ILE A 7 -3.44 10.94 -7.43
CA ILE A 7 -3.88 11.43 -6.13
C ILE A 7 -2.59 11.77 -5.41
N ALA A 8 -2.36 13.06 -5.19
CA ALA A 8 -1.27 13.50 -4.34
C ALA A 8 -1.53 12.91 -2.96
N ILE A 9 -0.78 11.88 -2.61
CA ILE A 9 -0.84 11.23 -1.30
C ILE A 9 -0.35 12.27 -0.29
N ASP A 10 -1.27 12.83 0.49
CA ASP A 10 -0.93 13.68 1.64
C ASP A 10 -0.64 12.78 2.85
N PRO A 11 0.65 12.61 3.23
CA PRO A 11 1.01 11.77 4.37
C PRO A 11 0.42 12.27 5.68
N ARG A 12 0.24 13.59 5.85
CA ARG A 12 -0.26 14.18 7.10
C ARG A 12 -1.74 13.88 7.29
N ALA A 13 -2.53 13.99 6.23
CA ALA A 13 -3.95 13.64 6.25
C ALA A 13 -4.16 12.15 6.55
N ILE A 14 -3.42 11.27 5.87
CA ILE A 14 -3.51 9.82 6.06
C ILE A 14 -3.12 9.43 7.49
N ARG A 15 -2.03 10.00 8.02
CA ARG A 15 -1.58 9.76 9.39
C ARG A 15 -2.65 10.17 10.41
N ARG A 16 -3.24 11.37 10.23
CA ARG A 16 -4.32 11.87 11.10
C ARG A 16 -5.56 10.99 11.06
N GLN A 17 -5.97 10.56 9.86
CA GLN A 17 -7.11 9.65 9.70
C GLN A 17 -6.91 8.32 10.44
N ARG A 18 -5.66 7.85 10.53
CA ARG A 18 -5.29 6.64 11.28
C ARG A 18 -5.07 6.87 12.78
N GLY A 19 -5.16 8.11 13.26
CA GLY A 19 -4.91 8.43 14.67
C GLY A 19 -3.46 8.22 15.13
N LEU A 20 -2.50 8.16 14.19
CA LEU A 20 -1.10 7.86 14.51
C LEU A 20 -0.27 9.14 14.70
N ASN A 21 0.71 9.08 15.60
CA ASN A 21 1.74 10.12 15.69
C ASN A 21 2.86 9.88 14.66
N GLN A 22 3.79 10.83 14.51
CA GLN A 22 4.87 10.71 13.51
C GLN A 22 5.87 9.59 13.84
N GLN A 23 6.09 9.28 15.13
CA GLN A 23 7.01 8.22 15.55
C GLN A 23 6.43 6.82 15.30
N GLU A 24 5.11 6.68 15.21
CA GLU A 24 4.45 5.41 14.85
C GLU A 24 4.32 5.26 13.32
N PHE A 25 3.98 6.36 12.65
CA PHE A 25 3.60 6.33 11.23
C PHE A 25 4.78 6.10 10.27
N TRP A 26 5.91 6.76 10.49
CA TRP A 26 7.04 6.73 9.55
C TRP A 26 7.88 5.45 9.63
N PRO A 27 8.17 4.91 10.84
CA PRO A 27 8.95 3.68 10.95
C PRO A 27 8.28 2.46 10.31
N SER A 28 6.95 2.42 10.20
CA SER A 28 6.24 1.31 9.54
C SER A 28 6.54 1.17 8.05
N ILE A 29 7.15 2.18 7.43
CA ILE A 29 7.64 2.17 6.05
C ILE A 29 9.16 2.39 5.96
N GLY A 30 9.89 2.19 7.07
CA GLY A 30 11.36 2.31 7.11
C GLY A 30 11.87 3.76 7.01
N VAL A 31 11.05 4.75 7.37
CA VAL A 31 11.42 6.17 7.36
C VAL A 31 11.58 6.68 8.79
N THR A 32 12.64 7.44 9.06
CA THR A 32 12.84 8.08 10.36
C THR A 32 11.80 9.17 10.60
N GLN A 33 11.46 9.47 11.86
CA GLN A 33 10.51 10.54 12.18
C GLN A 33 10.94 11.90 11.60
N SER A 34 12.23 12.26 11.68
CA SER A 34 12.76 13.51 11.12
C SER A 34 12.76 13.52 9.58
N GLY A 35 12.91 12.36 8.93
CA GLY A 35 12.69 12.19 7.49
C GLY A 35 11.23 12.43 7.11
N GLY A 36 10.33 11.78 7.85
CA GLY A 36 8.89 11.87 7.66
C GLY A 36 8.31 13.26 7.85
N SER A 37 8.73 13.97 8.90
CA SER A 37 8.29 15.33 9.19
C SER A 37 8.56 16.28 8.01
N ARG A 38 9.71 16.13 7.34
CA ARG A 38 10.02 16.91 6.12
C ARG A 38 9.04 16.64 4.98
N TYR A 39 8.57 15.41 4.83
CA TYR A 39 7.57 15.08 3.82
C TYR A 39 6.20 15.66 4.16
N GLU A 40 5.81 15.69 5.44
CA GLU A 40 4.57 16.37 5.88
C GLU A 40 4.63 17.89 5.74
N SER A 41 5.83 18.48 5.77
CA SER A 41 6.05 19.92 5.60
C SER A 41 6.26 20.36 4.15
N GLY A 42 5.99 19.49 3.17
CA GLY A 42 6.00 19.85 1.74
C GLY A 42 7.27 19.45 0.97
N ARG A 43 8.26 18.80 1.60
CA ARG A 43 9.39 18.22 0.84
C ARG A 43 8.88 17.14 -0.10
N ARG A 44 9.36 17.16 -1.35
CA ARG A 44 9.07 16.12 -2.32
C ARG A 44 9.52 14.74 -1.81
N MET A 45 8.54 13.86 -1.60
CA MET A 45 8.78 12.48 -1.20
C MET A 45 9.33 11.66 -2.39
N PRO A 46 10.40 10.86 -2.22
CA PRO A 46 10.89 9.96 -3.26
C PRO A 46 9.84 8.95 -3.72
N LYS A 47 9.93 8.46 -4.97
CA LYS A 47 8.98 7.46 -5.51
C LYS A 47 8.91 6.19 -4.65
N PRO A 48 10.01 5.57 -4.21
CA PRO A 48 9.95 4.37 -3.38
C PRO A 48 9.16 4.58 -2.08
N VAL A 49 9.39 5.71 -1.40
CA VAL A 49 8.70 6.05 -0.15
C VAL A 49 7.21 6.26 -0.37
N ARG A 50 6.80 6.89 -1.48
CA ARG A 50 5.37 7.05 -1.82
C ARG A 50 4.67 5.71 -2.06
N GLU A 51 5.34 4.77 -2.74
CA GLU A 51 4.77 3.44 -2.98
C GLU A 51 4.62 2.65 -1.69
N LEU A 52 5.64 2.68 -0.81
CA LEU A 52 5.56 2.03 0.51
C LEU A 52 4.45 2.64 1.38
N LEU A 53 4.30 3.97 1.36
CA LEU A 53 3.22 4.65 2.06
C LEU A 53 1.85 4.19 1.53
N ARG A 54 1.67 4.07 0.21
CA ARG A 54 0.43 3.52 -0.37
C ARG A 54 0.15 2.11 0.14
N ILE A 55 1.13 1.21 0.04
CA ILE A 55 0.96 -0.20 0.43
C ILE A 55 0.59 -0.31 1.92
N VAL A 56 1.31 0.36 2.81
CA VAL A 56 1.13 0.22 4.26
C VAL A 56 -0.06 1.03 4.78
N HIS A 57 -0.14 2.31 4.41
CA HIS A 57 -1.06 3.25 5.04
C HIS A 57 -2.33 3.53 4.24
N VAL A 58 -2.35 3.21 2.95
CA VAL A 58 -3.59 3.31 2.13
C VAL A 58 -4.23 1.94 1.97
N GLU A 59 -3.45 0.94 1.55
CA GLU A 59 -3.95 -0.43 1.32
C GLU A 59 -3.98 -1.27 2.61
N GLY A 60 -3.34 -0.81 3.69
CA GLY A 60 -3.37 -1.49 4.98
C GLY A 60 -2.56 -2.78 5.03
N ILE A 61 -1.59 -2.95 4.13
CA ILE A 61 -0.77 -4.15 4.02
C ILE A 61 0.55 -3.90 4.76
N PRO A 62 0.80 -4.50 5.94
CA PRO A 62 2.08 -4.35 6.62
C PRO A 62 3.19 -5.02 5.79
N LEU A 63 4.36 -4.38 5.71
CA LEU A 63 5.49 -4.87 4.90
C LEU A 63 5.95 -6.28 5.30
N SER A 64 5.80 -6.65 6.57
CA SER A 64 6.12 -7.99 7.08
C SER A 64 5.28 -9.11 6.46
N ARG A 65 4.10 -8.80 5.90
CA ARG A 65 3.24 -9.76 5.19
C ARG A 65 3.55 -9.86 3.71
N VAL A 66 4.43 -9.02 3.17
CA VAL A 66 4.79 -9.03 1.75
C VAL A 66 5.84 -10.11 1.52
N ARG A 67 5.50 -11.15 0.76
CA ARG A 67 6.37 -12.30 0.51
C ARG A 67 6.61 -12.51 -0.98
N GLY A 68 7.84 -12.87 -1.35
CA GLY A 68 8.24 -13.05 -2.75
C GLY A 68 7.59 -14.26 -3.43
N ASP A 69 7.38 -15.33 -2.68
CA ASP A 69 6.71 -16.56 -3.11
C ASP A 69 5.23 -16.33 -3.48
N ASP A 70 4.51 -15.49 -2.73
CA ASP A 70 3.15 -15.07 -3.07
C ASP A 70 3.10 -14.39 -4.44
N PHE A 71 4.07 -13.51 -4.75
CA PHE A 71 4.15 -12.88 -6.07
C PHE A 71 4.50 -13.88 -7.18
N ALA A 72 5.39 -14.84 -6.90
CA ALA A 72 5.73 -15.89 -7.85
C ALA A 72 4.49 -16.75 -8.18
N LEU A 73 3.69 -17.11 -7.17
CA LEU A 73 2.42 -17.81 -7.34
C LEU A 73 1.43 -16.99 -8.18
N ILE A 74 1.27 -15.70 -7.88
CA ILE A 74 0.40 -14.81 -8.66
C ILE A 74 0.84 -14.75 -10.12
N ALA A 75 2.14 -14.57 -10.38
CA ALA A 75 2.69 -14.53 -11.72
C ALA A 75 2.48 -15.85 -12.48
N PHE A 76 2.69 -16.98 -11.80
CA PHE A 76 2.41 -18.31 -12.36
C PHE A 76 0.92 -18.47 -12.71
N LEU A 77 0.01 -18.10 -11.81
CA LEU A 77 -1.43 -18.18 -12.05
C LEU A 77 -1.85 -17.29 -13.22
N GLN A 78 -1.31 -16.08 -13.32
CA GLN A 78 -1.59 -15.19 -14.44
C GLN A 78 -1.12 -15.77 -15.78
N LYS A 79 0.07 -16.37 -15.81
CA LYS A 79 0.67 -16.94 -17.03
C LYS A 79 0.01 -18.26 -17.43
N SER A 80 -0.12 -19.20 -16.50
CA SER A 80 -0.51 -20.58 -16.79
C SER A 80 -2.00 -20.84 -16.62
N ARG A 81 -2.71 -20.08 -15.77
CA ARG A 81 -4.14 -20.31 -15.46
C ARG A 81 -4.93 -19.00 -15.27
N PRO A 82 -5.01 -18.12 -16.28
CA PRO A 82 -5.59 -16.77 -16.14
C PRO A 82 -7.07 -16.76 -15.75
N ALA A 83 -7.85 -17.77 -16.17
CA ALA A 83 -9.25 -17.91 -15.75
C ALA A 83 -9.37 -18.19 -14.25
N MET A 84 -8.51 -19.07 -13.71
CA MET A 84 -8.45 -19.38 -12.29
C MET A 84 -8.01 -18.15 -11.48
N TYR A 85 -7.00 -17.42 -11.94
CA TYR A 85 -6.58 -16.17 -11.31
C TYR A 85 -7.75 -15.19 -11.17
N ARG A 86 -8.50 -14.95 -12.25
CA ARG A 86 -9.66 -14.04 -12.25
C ARG A 86 -10.74 -14.50 -11.27
N LYS A 87 -11.06 -15.80 -11.26
CA LYS A 87 -12.05 -16.38 -10.34
C LYS A 87 -11.63 -16.21 -8.88
N LEU A 88 -10.40 -16.57 -8.53
CA LEU A 88 -9.87 -16.45 -7.17
C LEU A 88 -9.82 -14.99 -6.72
N LYS A 89 -9.36 -14.09 -7.59
CA LYS A 89 -9.33 -12.65 -7.30
C LYS A 89 -10.73 -12.09 -7.03
N ALA A 90 -11.73 -12.47 -7.83
CA ALA A 90 -13.11 -12.03 -7.62
C ALA A 90 -13.68 -12.56 -6.29
N ALA A 91 -13.43 -13.83 -5.97
CA ALA A 91 -13.85 -14.43 -4.70
C ALA A 91 -13.21 -13.74 -3.50
N ALA A 92 -11.90 -13.49 -3.54
CA ALA A 92 -11.17 -12.80 -2.47
C ALA A 92 -11.70 -11.37 -2.23
N LEU A 93 -11.95 -10.60 -3.30
CA LEU A 93 -12.51 -9.25 -3.18
C LEU A 93 -13.93 -9.26 -2.59
N LYS A 94 -14.75 -10.25 -2.94
CA LYS A 94 -16.09 -10.42 -2.37
C LYS A 94 -16.00 -10.70 -0.86
N GLN A 95 -15.09 -11.59 -0.46
CA GLN A 95 -14.86 -11.95 0.94
C GLN A 95 -14.31 -10.77 1.77
N GLN A 96 -13.44 -9.93 1.19
CA GLN A 96 -12.92 -8.75 1.86
C GLN A 96 -14.04 -7.73 2.12
N LYS A 97 -14.91 -7.49 1.13
CA LYS A 97 -16.07 -6.60 1.28
C LYS A 97 -17.09 -7.07 2.32
N SER A 98 -17.23 -8.38 2.54
CA SER A 98 -18.12 -8.88 3.61
C SER A 98 -17.53 -8.75 5.02
N ARG A 99 -16.24 -8.40 5.15
CA ARG A 99 -15.55 -8.26 6.43
C ARG A 99 -15.33 -6.80 6.86
N SER A 100 -15.60 -5.83 5.97
CA SER A 100 -15.49 -4.39 6.20
C SER A 100 -16.88 -3.78 6.32
#